data_AF-A0A8S2YC75-F1
#
_entry.id   AF-A0A8S2YC75-F1
#
_cell.length_a   1.000
_cell.length_b   1.000
_cell.length_c   1.000
_cell.angle_alpha   90.00
_cell.angle_beta   90.00
_cell.angle_gamma   90.00
#
_symmetry.space_group_name_H-M   'P 1'
#
loop_
_entity.id
_entity.type
_entity.pdbx_description
1 polymer ?
#
loop_
_entity_poly.entity_id
_entity_poly.type
_entity_poly.pdbx_seq_one_letter_code
_entity_poly.pdbx_strand_id
1 'polypeptide(L)'
;FVWCLFMFSIHSEAVDYNIRGTIEPGWEFVRNLFRENFVQDRDLGASVAAYYQGSLAFELGGGWFDQSRTKPYDVATLQLVFSTSKGLVAAAVALAVQRGLLDYSALVTHYWPEYGQNGKENTTVADIMSHRAGLPYISNSFEQFLNWTAMIHALEQITPLWS
;
A
#
# COMPACT_ATOMS: atom_id res chain seq x y z
N PHE A 1 1.96 -34.80 -54.17
CA PHE A 1 1.66 -35.22 -52.80
C PHE A 1 2.95 -35.29 -51.98
N VAL A 2 3.40 -34.17 -51.41
CA VAL A 2 4.23 -34.14 -50.19
C VAL A 2 3.93 -32.80 -49.53
N TRP A 3 3.23 -32.82 -48.40
CA TRP A 3 3.18 -31.69 -47.48
C TRP A 3 4.34 -31.87 -46.50
N CYS A 4 5.33 -30.96 -46.54
CA CYS A 4 6.28 -30.82 -45.44
C CYS A 4 5.65 -29.90 -44.38
N LEU A 5 5.19 -30.49 -43.28
CA LEU A 5 4.84 -29.75 -42.07
C LEU A 5 6.15 -29.34 -41.38
N PHE A 6 6.51 -28.06 -41.41
CA PHE A 6 7.46 -27.51 -40.46
C PHE A 6 6.72 -27.25 -39.14
N MET A 7 6.76 -28.21 -38.21
CA MET A 7 6.46 -27.96 -36.81
C MET A 7 7.62 -27.17 -36.22
N PHE A 8 7.49 -25.84 -36.15
CA PHE A 8 8.30 -25.04 -35.23
C PHE A 8 7.79 -25.32 -33.82
N SER A 9 8.44 -26.24 -33.11
CA SER A 9 8.29 -26.34 -31.67
C SER A 9 9.05 -25.18 -31.05
N ILE A 10 8.36 -24.06 -30.83
CA ILE A 10 8.87 -22.96 -30.01
C ILE A 10 8.86 -23.46 -28.57
N HIS A 11 9.95 -24.12 -28.15
CA HIS A 11 10.23 -24.21 -26.72
C HIS A 11 10.68 -22.80 -26.33
N SER A 12 9.73 -21.93 -25.94
CA SER A 12 10.11 -20.82 -25.09
C SER A 12 10.70 -21.46 -23.85
N GLU A 13 11.99 -21.24 -23.56
CA GLU A 13 12.51 -21.54 -22.23
C GLU A 13 11.54 -20.89 -21.26
N ALA A 14 10.88 -21.71 -20.43
CA ALA A 14 9.95 -21.18 -19.44
C ALA A 14 10.78 -20.27 -18.54
N VAL A 15 10.55 -18.96 -18.64
CA VAL A 15 11.22 -17.98 -17.79
C VAL A 15 10.95 -18.40 -16.35
N ASP A 16 11.99 -18.78 -15.62
CA ASP A 16 11.88 -19.06 -14.20
C ASP A 16 11.64 -17.72 -13.48
N TYR A 17 10.39 -17.50 -13.07
CA TYR A 17 9.99 -16.32 -12.31
C TYR A 17 10.41 -16.41 -10.85
N ASN A 18 11.24 -17.38 -10.45
CA ASN A 18 11.77 -17.51 -9.09
C ASN A 18 10.67 -17.51 -8.01
N ILE A 19 9.49 -18.09 -8.30
CA ILE A 19 8.36 -18.04 -7.36
C ILE A 19 8.62 -18.99 -6.17
N ARG A 20 8.85 -18.40 -5.00
CA ARG A 20 9.13 -19.09 -3.73
C ARG A 20 8.08 -18.72 -2.67
N GLY A 21 8.06 -19.48 -1.58
CA GLY A 21 7.18 -19.27 -0.43
C GLY A 21 6.37 -20.51 -0.05
N THR A 22 5.43 -20.33 0.89
CA THR A 22 4.62 -21.40 1.49
C THR A 22 3.17 -21.31 1.05
N ILE A 23 2.50 -22.47 0.95
CA ILE A 23 1.08 -22.59 0.64
C ILE A 23 0.52 -23.75 1.46
N GLU A 24 -0.50 -23.49 2.25
CA GLU A 24 -1.26 -24.52 2.97
C GLU A 24 -2.18 -25.30 2.02
N PRO A 25 -2.51 -26.57 2.34
CA PRO A 25 -3.41 -27.37 1.52
C PRO A 25 -4.75 -26.67 1.22
N GLY A 26 -5.21 -26.76 -0.03
CA GLY A 26 -6.44 -26.11 -0.51
C GLY A 26 -6.24 -24.73 -1.13
N TRP A 27 -5.03 -24.15 -1.04
CA TRP A 27 -4.68 -22.85 -1.63
C TRP A 27 -3.71 -22.95 -2.82
N GLU A 28 -3.42 -24.16 -3.31
CA GLU A 28 -2.39 -24.43 -4.34
C GLU A 28 -2.65 -23.67 -5.64
N PHE A 29 -3.93 -23.41 -5.95
CA PHE A 29 -4.35 -22.66 -7.13
C PHE A 29 -3.77 -21.24 -7.17
N VAL A 30 -3.46 -20.64 -6.01
CA VAL A 30 -2.90 -19.29 -5.91
C VAL A 30 -1.54 -19.19 -6.58
N ARG A 31 -0.72 -20.26 -6.53
CA ARG A 31 0.58 -20.28 -7.22
C ARG A 31 0.42 -20.06 -8.73
N ASN A 32 -0.60 -20.67 -9.33
CA ASN A 32 -0.84 -20.56 -10.76
C ASN A 32 -1.31 -19.15 -11.13
N LEU A 33 -2.26 -18.58 -10.37
CA LEU A 33 -2.74 -17.21 -10.56
C LEU A 33 -1.61 -16.19 -10.38
N PHE A 34 -0.78 -16.36 -9.35
CA PHE A 34 0.38 -15.50 -9.11
C PHE A 34 1.38 -15.57 -10.26
N ARG A 35 1.69 -16.78 -10.75
CA ARG A 35 2.56 -17.00 -11.93
C ARG A 35 2.00 -16.35 -13.19
N GLU A 36 0.68 -16.39 -13.39
CA GLU A 36 0.04 -15.81 -14.58
C GLU A 36 0.28 -14.31 -14.70
N ASN A 37 0.41 -13.57 -13.59
CA ASN A 37 0.74 -12.15 -13.66
C ASN A 37 2.10 -11.91 -14.32
N PHE A 38 3.12 -12.72 -14.03
CA PHE A 38 4.44 -12.60 -14.65
C PHE A 38 4.45 -13.09 -16.10
N VAL A 39 3.70 -14.15 -16.42
CA VAL A 39 3.53 -14.64 -17.80
C VAL A 39 2.91 -13.57 -18.70
N GLN A 40 2.00 -12.77 -18.15
CA GLN A 40 1.32 -11.69 -18.85
C GLN A 40 2.04 -10.34 -18.72
N ASP A 41 3.28 -10.33 -18.20
CA ASP A 41 4.11 -9.14 -18.01
C ASP A 41 3.41 -8.02 -17.22
N ARG A 42 2.49 -8.39 -16.32
CA ARG A 42 1.77 -7.45 -15.42
C ARG A 42 2.62 -7.08 -14.21
N ASP A 43 3.42 -8.03 -13.74
CA ASP A 43 4.31 -7.87 -12.59
C ASP A 43 5.76 -8.13 -13.02
N LEU A 44 6.66 -7.20 -12.68
CA LEU A 44 8.11 -7.41 -12.79
C LEU A 44 8.62 -8.26 -11.61
N GLY A 45 8.19 -7.91 -10.41
CA GLY A 45 8.48 -8.55 -9.12
C GLY A 45 7.34 -8.24 -8.17
N ALA A 46 6.89 -9.24 -7.42
CA ALA A 46 5.76 -9.08 -6.51
C ALA A 46 5.87 -10.05 -5.33
N SER A 47 5.07 -9.76 -4.30
CA SER A 47 4.78 -10.69 -3.22
C SER A 47 3.31 -10.60 -2.84
N VAL A 48 2.77 -11.70 -2.34
CA VAL A 48 1.39 -11.80 -1.86
C VAL A 48 1.34 -12.71 -0.65
N ALA A 49 0.60 -12.29 0.39
CA ALA A 49 0.34 -13.09 1.57
C ALA A 49 -1.13 -12.96 1.97
N ALA A 50 -1.70 -14.05 2.46
CA ALA A 50 -3.05 -14.05 3.01
C ALA A 50 -3.13 -14.90 4.28
N TYR A 51 -3.87 -14.39 5.26
CA TYR A 51 -4.21 -15.11 6.48
C TYR A 51 -5.66 -15.56 6.41
N TYR A 52 -5.92 -16.80 6.81
CA TYR A 52 -7.26 -17.37 6.94
C TYR A 52 -7.42 -17.94 8.35
N GLN A 53 -8.47 -17.50 9.06
CA GLN A 53 -8.75 -17.90 10.45
C GLN A 53 -7.55 -17.71 11.41
N GLY A 54 -6.76 -16.66 11.20
CA GLY A 54 -5.61 -16.34 12.06
C GLY A 54 -4.32 -17.10 11.72
N SER A 55 -4.34 -18.00 10.73
CA SER A 55 -3.16 -18.72 10.26
C SER A 55 -2.75 -18.23 8.87
N LEU A 56 -1.44 -18.22 8.59
CA LEU A 56 -0.91 -17.88 7.27
C LEU A 56 -1.34 -18.98 6.28
N ALA A 57 -2.24 -18.66 5.37
CA ALA A 57 -2.74 -19.60 4.38
C ALA A 57 -1.76 -19.78 3.22
N PHE A 58 -1.15 -18.67 2.79
CA PHE A 58 -0.05 -18.68 1.82
C PHE A 58 0.74 -17.39 1.91
N GLU A 59 2.01 -17.48 1.55
CA GLU A 59 2.91 -16.36 1.30
C GLU A 59 3.80 -16.71 0.11
N LEU A 60 3.79 -15.88 -0.92
CA LEU A 60 4.55 -16.09 -2.15
C LEU A 60 5.29 -14.82 -2.53
N GLY A 61 6.49 -14.98 -3.09
CA GLY A 61 7.28 -13.93 -3.70
C GLY A 61 7.94 -14.45 -4.96
N GLY A 62 8.13 -13.57 -5.94
CA GLY A 62 8.78 -13.95 -7.20
C GLY A 62 9.00 -12.77 -8.13
N GLY A 63 9.70 -13.03 -9.21
CA GLY A 63 10.12 -12.08 -10.23
C GLY A 63 11.43 -11.39 -9.86
N TRP A 64 11.52 -10.11 -10.23
CA TRP A 64 12.74 -9.32 -10.17
C TRP A 64 12.47 -7.95 -9.53
N PHE A 65 13.43 -7.48 -8.75
CA PHE A 65 13.37 -6.16 -8.13
C PHE A 65 13.68 -5.03 -9.11
N ASP A 66 14.51 -5.31 -10.11
CA ASP A 66 15.01 -4.33 -11.08
C ASP A 66 14.66 -4.71 -12.53
N GLN A 67 14.57 -3.69 -13.39
CA GLN A 67 14.23 -3.87 -14.80
C GLN A 67 15.29 -4.68 -15.56
N SER A 68 16.55 -4.65 -15.10
CA SER A 68 17.64 -5.47 -15.64
C SER A 68 17.49 -6.95 -15.30
N ARG A 69 16.54 -7.33 -14.42
CA ARG A 69 16.30 -8.71 -13.98
C ARG A 69 17.57 -9.36 -13.42
N THR A 70 18.31 -8.58 -12.64
CA THR A 70 19.58 -9.00 -12.01
C THR A 70 19.43 -9.23 -10.53
N LYS A 71 18.41 -8.66 -9.89
CA LYS A 71 18.12 -8.84 -8.47
C LYS A 71 16.78 -9.55 -8.29
N PRO A 72 16.73 -10.74 -7.68
CA PRO A 72 15.47 -11.45 -7.46
C PRO A 72 14.56 -10.68 -6.50
N TYR A 73 13.24 -10.80 -6.71
CA TYR A 73 12.21 -10.35 -5.77
C TYR A 73 11.69 -11.56 -4.98
N ASP A 74 11.64 -11.46 -3.67
CA ASP A 74 11.13 -12.50 -2.77
C ASP A 74 10.24 -11.92 -1.65
N VAL A 75 9.77 -12.79 -0.75
CA VAL A 75 8.87 -12.44 0.36
C VAL A 75 9.52 -11.48 1.38
N ALA A 76 10.85 -11.42 1.43
CA ALA A 76 11.59 -10.53 2.31
C ALA A 76 11.91 -9.17 1.66
N THR A 77 11.60 -9.02 0.37
CA THR A 77 11.89 -7.81 -0.40
C THR A 77 10.96 -6.67 0.02
N LEU A 78 11.55 -5.57 0.50
CA LEU A 78 10.82 -4.36 0.85
C LEU A 78 10.54 -3.50 -0.38
N GLN A 79 9.32 -2.95 -0.45
CA GLN A 79 8.89 -2.02 -1.49
C GLN A 79 8.05 -0.87 -0.91
N LEU A 80 7.94 0.22 -1.68
CA LEU A 80 7.04 1.31 -1.34
C LEU A 80 5.58 0.87 -1.52
N VAL A 81 4.79 0.95 -0.44
CA VAL A 81 3.37 0.54 -0.43
C VAL A 81 2.39 1.72 -0.53
N PHE A 82 2.92 2.94 -0.74
CA PHE A 82 2.14 4.17 -0.94
C PHE A 82 0.97 4.32 0.06
N SER A 83 -0.25 4.54 -0.44
CA SER A 83 -1.44 4.80 0.38
C SER A 83 -1.85 3.65 1.29
N THR A 84 -1.34 2.43 1.08
CA THR A 84 -1.59 1.30 2.00
C THR A 84 -1.13 1.63 3.42
N SER A 85 -0.11 2.48 3.60
CA SER A 85 0.34 2.96 4.91
C SER A 85 -0.76 3.64 5.72
N LYS A 86 -1.79 4.22 5.08
CA LYS A 86 -2.94 4.84 5.79
C LYS A 86 -3.72 3.83 6.63
N GLY A 87 -3.78 2.56 6.21
CA GLY A 87 -4.42 1.51 7.00
C GLY A 87 -3.71 1.26 8.33
N LEU A 88 -2.37 1.29 8.34
CA LEU A 88 -1.58 1.17 9.57
C LEU A 88 -1.78 2.38 10.49
N VAL A 89 -1.81 3.59 9.92
CA VAL A 89 -2.10 4.82 10.68
C VAL A 89 -3.52 4.74 11.29
N ALA A 90 -4.51 4.31 10.52
CA ALA A 90 -5.88 4.15 11.01
C ALA A 90 -5.99 3.12 12.15
N ALA A 91 -5.25 2.01 12.07
CA ALA A 91 -5.17 1.03 13.15
C ALA A 91 -4.52 1.61 14.42
N ALA A 92 -3.45 2.41 14.27
CA ALA A 92 -2.82 3.10 15.39
C ALA A 92 -3.77 4.11 16.07
N VAL A 93 -4.54 4.85 15.28
CA VAL A 93 -5.59 5.76 15.78
C VAL A 93 -6.67 4.96 16.54
N ALA A 94 -7.15 3.85 15.99
CA ALA A 94 -8.14 3.01 16.66
C ALA A 94 -7.63 2.45 18.00
N LEU A 95 -6.36 2.04 18.07
CA LEU A 95 -5.71 1.63 19.33
C LEU A 95 -5.61 2.78 20.34
N ALA A 96 -5.30 3.99 19.89
CA ALA A 96 -5.27 5.18 20.76
C ALA A 96 -6.67 5.49 21.32
N VAL A 97 -7.71 5.38 20.50
CA VAL A 97 -9.11 5.54 20.94
C VAL A 97 -9.51 4.45 21.94
N GLN A 98 -9.19 3.19 21.66
CA GLN A 98 -9.45 2.08 22.58
C GLN A 98 -8.80 2.31 23.96
N ARG A 99 -7.64 2.97 24.00
CA ARG A 99 -6.91 3.29 25.22
C ARG A 99 -7.36 4.59 25.90
N GLY A 100 -8.35 5.29 25.34
CA GLY A 100 -8.82 6.59 25.85
C GLY A 100 -7.83 7.74 25.65
N LEU A 101 -6.84 7.60 24.76
CA LEU A 101 -5.86 8.64 24.44
C LEU A 101 -6.38 9.61 23.36
N LEU A 102 -7.40 9.19 22.62
CA LEU A 102 -8.01 9.92 21.53
C LEU A 102 -9.52 9.63 21.51
N ASP A 103 -10.32 10.54 20.99
CA ASP A 103 -11.76 10.37 20.83
C ASP A 103 -12.16 10.86 19.43
N TYR A 104 -12.84 10.01 18.67
CA TYR A 104 -13.33 10.34 17.32
C TYR A 104 -14.29 11.54 17.31
N SER A 105 -15.05 11.73 18.39
CA SER A 105 -16.04 12.81 18.51
C SER A 105 -15.43 14.11 19.03
N ALA A 106 -14.21 14.06 19.58
CA ALA A 106 -13.53 15.25 20.07
C ALA A 106 -13.08 16.13 18.90
N LEU A 107 -13.05 17.44 19.17
CA LEU A 107 -12.46 18.41 18.25
C LEU A 107 -10.96 18.17 18.13
N VAL A 108 -10.40 18.34 16.93
CA VAL A 108 -8.95 18.28 16.72
C VAL A 108 -8.23 19.29 17.61
N THR A 109 -8.84 20.46 17.83
CA THR A 109 -8.34 21.54 18.70
C THR A 109 -8.19 21.15 20.16
N HIS A 110 -8.85 20.07 20.61
CA HIS A 110 -8.61 19.51 21.93
C HIS A 110 -7.19 18.92 22.07
N TYR A 111 -6.65 18.35 21.00
CA TYR A 111 -5.33 17.72 20.95
C TYR A 111 -4.26 18.62 20.31
N TRP A 112 -4.67 19.47 19.39
CA TRP A 112 -3.82 20.36 18.60
C TRP A 112 -4.49 21.73 18.45
N PRO A 113 -4.37 22.63 19.45
CA PRO A 113 -5.06 23.91 19.47
C PRO A 113 -4.79 24.78 18.24
N GLU A 114 -3.55 24.79 17.77
CA GLU A 114 -3.07 25.58 16.63
C GLU A 114 -3.74 25.17 15.31
N TYR A 115 -4.27 23.95 15.20
CA TYR A 115 -5.02 23.51 14.03
C TYR A 115 -6.28 24.34 13.79
N GLY A 116 -6.89 24.89 14.84
CA GLY A 116 -8.20 25.56 14.79
C GLY A 116 -8.27 26.83 13.94
N GLN A 117 -7.19 27.25 13.30
CA GLN A 117 -7.15 28.47 12.50
C GLN A 117 -7.92 28.33 11.19
N ASN A 118 -8.33 29.46 10.61
CA ASN A 118 -8.92 29.55 9.28
C ASN A 118 -10.18 28.68 9.07
N GLY A 119 -11.08 28.65 10.06
CA GLY A 119 -12.39 27.98 9.96
C GLY A 119 -12.37 26.48 10.29
N LYS A 120 -11.31 26.00 10.93
CA LYS A 120 -11.11 24.58 11.26
C LYS A 120 -11.47 24.21 12.71
N GLU A 121 -11.97 25.17 13.49
CA GLU A 121 -12.22 25.07 14.94
C GLU A 121 -13.14 23.89 15.31
N ASN A 122 -14.10 23.59 14.44
CA ASN A 122 -15.13 22.56 14.66
C ASN A 122 -14.80 21.20 14.02
N THR A 123 -13.60 21.02 13.45
CA THR A 123 -13.22 19.73 12.85
C THR A 123 -13.09 18.68 13.94
N THR A 124 -13.77 17.55 13.78
CA THR A 124 -13.60 16.40 14.68
C THR A 124 -12.45 15.50 14.22
N VAL A 125 -11.94 14.67 15.12
CA VAL A 125 -11.00 13.59 14.75
C VAL A 125 -11.61 12.66 13.69
N ALA A 126 -12.91 12.36 13.77
CA ALA A 126 -13.61 11.57 12.76
C ALA A 126 -13.58 12.23 11.37
N ASP A 127 -13.69 13.55 11.28
CA ASP A 127 -13.62 14.26 10.00
C ASP A 127 -12.23 14.14 9.35
N ILE A 128 -11.16 14.17 10.15
CA ILE A 128 -9.79 13.91 9.65
C ILE A 128 -9.70 12.49 9.10
N MET A 129 -10.16 11.50 9.87
CA MET A 129 -10.03 10.07 9.53
C MET A 129 -10.87 9.64 8.33
N SER A 130 -11.87 10.43 7.95
CA SER A 130 -12.80 10.15 6.85
C SER A 130 -12.68 11.13 5.69
N HIS A 131 -11.61 11.94 5.66
CA HIS A 131 -11.35 12.92 4.59
C HIS A 131 -12.43 14.01 4.43
N ARG A 132 -13.11 14.37 5.53
CA ARG A 132 -14.18 15.38 5.54
C ARG A 132 -13.70 16.78 5.92
N ALA A 133 -12.47 16.91 6.43
CA ALA A 133 -11.91 18.18 6.91
C ALA A 133 -11.62 19.26 5.83
N GLY A 134 -11.91 19.00 4.54
CA GLY A 134 -11.71 20.00 3.49
C GLY A 134 -10.26 20.19 3.03
N LEU A 135 -9.35 19.27 3.37
CA LEU A 135 -7.91 19.36 3.13
C LEU A 135 -7.39 18.25 2.19
N PRO A 136 -7.76 18.24 0.90
CA PRO A 136 -7.39 17.15 -0.01
C PRO A 136 -5.93 17.17 -0.47
N TYR A 137 -5.29 18.35 -0.45
CA TYR A 137 -3.90 18.53 -0.84
C TYR A 137 -3.30 19.72 -0.09
N ILE A 138 -1.97 19.82 -0.18
CA ILE A 138 -1.20 20.91 0.37
C ILE A 138 -0.16 21.36 -0.67
N SER A 139 -0.03 22.66 -0.88
CA SER A 139 0.82 23.21 -1.94
C SER A 139 2.16 23.66 -1.37
N ASN A 140 3.03 22.69 -1.08
CA ASN A 140 4.36 22.89 -0.52
C ASN A 140 5.47 22.38 -1.46
N SER A 141 6.69 22.87 -1.27
CA SER A 141 7.85 22.30 -1.97
C SER A 141 8.13 20.86 -1.49
N PHE A 142 8.90 20.11 -2.28
CA PHE A 142 9.29 18.75 -1.90
C PHE A 142 10.09 18.71 -0.59
N GLU A 143 10.99 19.67 -0.38
CA GLU A 143 11.79 19.81 0.86
C GLU A 143 10.90 20.09 2.07
N GLN A 144 9.86 20.91 1.89
CA GLN A 144 8.87 21.17 2.94
C GLN A 144 8.05 19.92 3.25
N PHE A 145 7.67 19.12 2.25
CA PHE A 145 6.92 17.88 2.44
C PHE A 145 7.68 16.85 3.29
N LEU A 146 9.01 16.82 3.19
CA LEU A 146 9.87 15.97 4.02
C LEU A 146 10.14 16.54 5.42
N ASN A 147 9.73 17.78 5.69
CA ASN A 147 9.94 18.45 6.96
C ASN A 147 8.64 18.44 7.79
N TRP A 148 8.63 17.62 8.84
CA TRP A 148 7.50 17.48 9.75
C TRP A 148 7.00 18.82 10.30
N THR A 149 7.89 19.65 10.85
CA THR A 149 7.52 20.94 11.44
C THR A 149 6.94 21.90 10.40
N ALA A 150 7.51 21.95 9.20
CA ALA A 150 6.98 22.77 8.12
C ALA A 150 5.57 22.33 7.69
N MET A 151 5.33 21.02 7.64
CA MET A 151 4.03 20.44 7.30
C MET A 151 2.96 20.69 8.37
N ILE A 152 3.32 20.59 9.64
CA ILE A 152 2.44 20.94 10.77
C ILE A 152 1.99 22.41 10.66
N HIS A 153 2.93 23.34 10.48
CA HIS A 153 2.59 24.76 10.33
C HIS A 153 1.76 25.05 9.07
N ALA A 154 2.03 24.36 7.96
CA ALA A 154 1.23 24.50 6.76
C ALA A 154 -0.22 24.01 6.97
N LEU A 155 -0.42 22.91 7.71
CA LEU A 155 -1.75 22.40 8.08
C LEU A 155 -2.49 23.28 9.11
N GLU A 156 -1.77 23.98 9.99
CA GLU A 156 -2.36 24.98 10.88
C GLU A 156 -2.94 26.13 10.05
N GLN A 157 -2.19 26.62 9.06
CA GLN A 157 -2.54 27.81 8.29
C GLN A 157 -3.43 27.55 7.06
N ILE A 158 -3.60 26.30 6.62
CA ILE A 158 -4.41 26.03 5.42
C ILE A 158 -5.90 26.31 5.70
N THR A 159 -6.56 26.95 4.73
CA THR A 159 -8.02 27.13 4.71
C THR A 159 -8.66 25.91 4.04
N PRO A 160 -9.67 25.27 4.65
CA PRO A 160 -10.43 24.21 4.00
C PRO A 160 -11.05 24.66 2.69
N LEU A 161 -11.09 23.76 1.71
CA LEU A 161 -11.79 24.02 0.44
C LEU A 161 -13.32 23.86 0.59
N TRP A 162 -13.78 23.12 1.60
CA TRP A 162 -15.19 22.97 1.96
C TRP A 162 -15.33 22.76 3.48
N SER A 163 -16.55 22.93 3.99
CA SER A 163 -16.93 22.74 5.40
C SER A 163 -18.30 22.09 5.49
#